data_AF-A0A846EZU6-F1
#
_entry.id   AF-A0A846EZU6-F1
#
_cell.length_a   1.000
_cell.length_b   1.000
_cell.length_c   1.000
_cell.angle_alpha   90.00
_cell.angle_beta   90.00
_cell.angle_gamma   90.00
#
_symmetry.space_group_name_H-M   'P 1'
#
loop_
_entity.id
_entity.type
_entity.pdbx_description
1 polymer ?
#
loop_
_entity_poly.entity_id
_entity_poly.type
_entity_poly.pdbx_seq_one_letter_code
_entity_poly.pdbx_strand_id
1 'polypeptide(L)'
;MTDTLRFGIVGTGWIARVIAQGLVDAKNCALVGVASRSISRAQEFGQQFGDVKGFDSWQDLIAWSGVDAIYIATPTALKEEIAVVAAQQKKHVLVDKPFY
;
A
#
# COMPACT_ATOMS: atom_id res chain seq x y z
N MET A 1 5.66 20.19 9.62
CA MET A 1 4.56 19.31 9.15
C MET A 1 5.07 18.67 7.88
N THR A 2 4.90 17.37 7.69
CA THR A 2 5.33 16.70 6.44
C THR A 2 4.31 17.00 5.35
N ASP A 3 4.74 17.74 4.31
CA ASP A 3 3.88 18.17 3.20
C ASP A 3 3.45 17.03 2.26
N THR A 4 4.06 15.84 2.39
CA THR A 4 3.79 14.67 1.55
C THR A 4 3.41 13.46 2.40
N LEU A 5 2.25 12.86 2.10
CA LEU A 5 1.77 11.63 2.74
C LEU A 5 2.32 10.40 2.01
N ARG A 6 3.04 9.53 2.73
CA ARG A 6 3.69 8.35 2.14
C ARG A 6 2.74 7.15 2.18
N PHE A 7 2.37 6.66 1.02
CA PHE A 7 1.45 5.53 0.84
C PHE A 7 2.18 4.22 0.61
N GLY A 8 1.66 3.18 1.25
CA GLY A 8 1.92 1.78 0.94
C GLY A 8 0.70 1.13 0.32
N ILE A 9 0.89 0.22 -0.63
CA ILE A 9 -0.21 -0.58 -1.21
C ILE A 9 -0.06 -2.04 -0.82
N VAL A 10 -1.14 -2.66 -0.36
CA VAL A 10 -1.21 -4.11 -0.18
C VAL A 10 -2.01 -4.73 -1.33
N GLY A 11 -1.32 -5.50 -2.17
CA GLY A 11 -1.87 -6.11 -3.37
C GLY A 11 -1.32 -5.50 -4.66
N THR A 12 -1.18 -6.32 -5.71
CA THR A 12 -0.56 -5.93 -6.99
C THR A 12 -1.51 -6.12 -8.18
N GLY A 13 -2.82 -6.07 -7.92
CA GLY A 13 -3.88 -6.25 -8.93
C GLY A 13 -4.12 -5.01 -9.79
N TRP A 14 -5.09 -5.09 -10.70
CA TRP A 14 -5.41 -3.99 -11.61
C TRP A 14 -5.78 -2.69 -10.89
N ILE A 15 -6.68 -2.75 -9.90
CA ILE A 15 -7.10 -1.55 -9.16
C ILE A 15 -5.95 -0.92 -8.35
N ALA A 16 -4.99 -1.73 -7.88
CA ALA A 16 -3.78 -1.23 -7.24
C ALA A 16 -2.96 -0.36 -8.19
N ARG A 17 -2.87 -0.71 -9.49
CA ARG A 17 -2.17 0.09 -10.50
C ARG A 17 -2.84 1.44 -10.75
N VAL A 18 -4.17 1.45 -10.80
CA VAL A 18 -4.95 2.69 -10.97
C VAL A 18 -4.69 3.65 -9.81
N ILE A 19 -4.73 3.15 -8.57
CA ILE A 19 -4.45 3.97 -7.39
C ILE A 19 -2.97 4.37 -7.30
N ALA A 20 -2.04 3.47 -7.62
CA ALA A 20 -0.62 3.78 -7.68
C ALA A 20 -0.32 4.94 -8.62
N GLN A 21 -0.92 4.95 -9.82
CA GLN A 21 -0.78 6.06 -10.76
C GLN A 21 -1.32 7.37 -10.16
N GLY A 22 -2.53 7.35 -9.58
CA GLY A 22 -3.10 8.53 -8.94
C GLY A 22 -2.25 9.06 -7.78
N LEU A 23 -1.58 8.18 -7.02
CA LEU A 23 -0.67 8.57 -5.95
C LEU A 23 0.62 9.22 -6.49
N VAL A 24 1.14 8.74 -7.61
CA VAL A 24 2.31 9.33 -8.29
C VAL A 24 1.97 10.72 -8.86
N ASP A 25 0.76 10.89 -9.38
CA ASP A 25 0.33 12.16 -10.00
C ASP A 25 -0.07 13.23 -8.96
N ALA A 26 -0.37 12.83 -7.71
CA ALA A 26 -0.81 13.73 -6.66
C ALA A 26 0.35 14.52 -6.02
N LYS A 27 0.18 15.84 -5.90
CA LYS A 27 1.24 16.75 -5.40
C LYS A 27 1.63 16.54 -3.93
N ASN A 28 0.75 15.94 -3.14
CA ASN A 28 0.91 15.77 -1.69
C ASN A 28 0.96 14.30 -1.25
N CYS A 29 1.19 13.38 -2.19
CA CYS A 29 1.32 11.96 -1.91
C CYS A 29 2.60 11.40 -2.53
N ALA A 30 3.08 10.28 -2.00
CA ALA A 30 4.13 9.49 -2.63
C ALA A 30 3.83 8.01 -2.42
N LEU A 31 3.94 7.20 -3.48
CA LEU A 31 3.96 5.75 -3.34
C LEU A 31 5.38 5.32 -2.91
N VAL A 32 5.52 4.75 -1.72
CA VAL A 32 6.83 4.40 -1.15
C VAL A 32 7.02 2.89 -0.92
N GLY A 33 5.92 2.13 -0.87
CA GLY A 33 5.99 0.71 -0.58
C GLY A 33 4.85 -0.09 -1.19
N VAL A 34 5.12 -1.33 -1.58
CA VAL A 34 4.12 -2.26 -2.10
C VAL A 34 4.36 -3.64 -1.49
N ALA A 35 3.30 -4.27 -0.99
CA ALA A 35 3.35 -5.62 -0.45
C ALA A 35 2.59 -6.60 -1.35
N SER A 36 3.19 -7.77 -1.56
CA SER A 36 2.58 -8.92 -2.22
C SER A 36 3.04 -10.19 -1.55
N ARG A 37 2.36 -11.33 -1.76
CA ARG A 37 2.76 -12.65 -1.23
C ARG A 37 4.06 -13.20 -1.86
N SER A 38 4.74 -12.40 -2.66
CA SER A 38 5.89 -12.78 -3.47
C SER A 38 6.69 -11.50 -3.72
N ILE A 39 7.94 -11.49 -3.22
CA ILE A 39 8.81 -10.32 -3.31
C ILE A 39 8.99 -9.85 -4.75
N SER A 40 9.14 -10.78 -5.71
CA SER A 40 9.30 -10.47 -7.12
C SER A 40 8.11 -9.68 -7.68
N ARG A 41 6.88 -10.10 -7.39
CA ARG A 41 5.66 -9.38 -7.82
C ARG A 41 5.56 -7.99 -7.20
N ALA A 42 5.97 -7.84 -5.93
CA ALA A 42 5.99 -6.53 -5.27
C ALA A 42 7.01 -5.58 -5.93
N GLN A 43 8.21 -6.10 -6.22
CA GLN A 43 9.28 -5.35 -6.89
C GLN A 43 8.91 -4.99 -8.34
N GLU A 44 8.41 -5.95 -9.12
CA GLU A 44 7.94 -5.73 -10.51
C GLU A 44 6.81 -4.70 -10.57
N PHE A 45 5.90 -4.72 -9.59
CA PHE A 45 4.86 -3.70 -9.49
C PHE A 45 5.49 -2.34 -9.17
N GLY A 46 6.36 -2.27 -8.15
CA GLY A 46 6.98 -1.03 -7.70
C GLY A 46 7.81 -0.33 -8.79
N GLN A 47 8.56 -1.10 -9.59
CA GLN A 47 9.39 -0.60 -10.69
C GLN A 47 8.60 0.19 -11.75
N GLN A 48 7.30 -0.08 -11.91
CA GLN A 48 6.44 0.67 -12.85
C GLN A 48 6.16 2.09 -12.39
N PHE A 49 6.39 2.39 -11.10
CA PHE A 49 6.05 3.65 -10.46
C PHE A 49 7.28 4.34 -9.82
N GLY A 50 8.50 3.87 -10.11
CA GLY A 50 9.76 4.46 -9.63
C GLY A 50 10.46 3.63 -8.53
N ASP A 51 11.13 4.31 -7.60
CA ASP A 51 11.89 3.69 -6.50
C ASP A 51 10.98 3.28 -5.33
N VAL A 52 10.04 2.38 -5.63
CA VAL A 52 9.06 1.88 -4.67
C VAL A 52 9.56 0.61 -4.02
N LYS A 53 9.63 0.58 -2.68
CA LYS A 53 10.13 -0.58 -1.94
C LYS A 53 9.14 -1.75 -1.99
N GLY A 54 9.61 -2.92 -2.42
CA GLY A 54 8.84 -4.17 -2.37
C GLY A 54 8.94 -4.87 -1.01
N PHE A 55 7.82 -5.43 -0.56
CA PHE A 55 7.71 -6.28 0.63
C PHE A 55 7.03 -7.61 0.27
N ASP A 56 7.48 -8.71 0.87
CA ASP A 56 6.90 -10.05 0.71
C ASP A 56 5.80 -10.38 1.72
N SER A 57 5.59 -9.50 2.70
CA SER A 57 4.46 -9.53 3.61
C SER A 57 3.83 -8.14 3.77
N TRP A 58 2.52 -8.11 4.00
CA TRP A 58 1.83 -6.85 4.29
C TRP A 58 2.12 -6.36 5.71
N GLN A 59 2.48 -7.29 6.60
CA GLN A 59 2.89 -7.02 7.98
C GLN A 59 4.16 -6.18 8.00
N ASP A 60 5.17 -6.54 7.20
CA ASP A 60 6.44 -5.80 7.15
C ASP A 60 6.26 -4.40 6.56
N LEU A 61 5.40 -4.25 5.54
CA LEU A 61 5.03 -2.94 5.01
C LEU A 61 4.36 -2.09 6.10
N ILE A 62 3.39 -2.64 6.83
CA ILE A 62 2.68 -1.92 7.90
C ILE A 62 3.59 -1.57 9.07
N ALA A 63 4.51 -2.45 9.46
CA ALA A 63 5.46 -2.21 10.54
C ALA A 63 6.54 -1.18 10.17
N TRP A 64 6.77 -0.95 8.87
CA TRP A 64 7.80 -0.03 8.41
C TRP A 64 7.47 1.43 8.75
N SER A 65 8.44 2.16 9.29
CA SER A 65 8.32 3.59 9.61
C SER A 65 8.32 4.50 8.37
N GLY A 66 8.63 3.94 7.20
CA GLY A 66 8.64 4.65 5.92
C GLY A 66 7.27 4.94 5.33
N VAL A 67 6.20 4.36 5.88
CA VAL A 67 4.82 4.52 5.37
C VAL A 67 3.91 5.17 6.41
N ASP A 68 3.02 6.05 5.95
CA ASP A 68 2.05 6.78 6.78
C ASP A 68 0.63 6.27 6.58
N ALA A 69 0.29 5.86 5.35
CA ALA A 69 -1.03 5.40 4.94
C ALA A 69 -0.97 4.08 4.16
N ILE A 70 -1.97 3.22 4.33
CA ILE A 70 -2.08 1.93 3.65
C ILE A 70 -3.33 1.91 2.78
N TYR A 71 -3.14 1.62 1.49
CA TYR A 71 -4.22 1.27 0.58
C TYR A 71 -4.33 -0.25 0.44
N ILE A 72 -5.51 -0.81 0.69
CA ILE A 72 -5.75 -2.25 0.72
C ILE A 72 -6.54 -2.67 -0.52
N ALA A 73 -5.87 -3.36 -1.45
CA ALA A 73 -6.40 -3.84 -2.73
C ALA A 73 -6.33 -5.37 -2.85
N THR A 74 -6.63 -6.08 -1.76
CA THR A 74 -6.62 -7.55 -1.68
C THR A 74 -8.01 -8.16 -1.90
N PRO A 75 -8.11 -9.48 -2.10
CA PRO A 75 -9.39 -10.18 -1.96
C PRO A 75 -10.03 -9.90 -0.59
N THR A 76 -11.35 -9.92 -0.53
CA THR A 76 -12.08 -9.36 0.62
C THR A 76 -11.81 -10.07 1.94
N ALA A 77 -11.57 -11.39 1.92
CA ALA A 77 -11.32 -12.19 3.12
C ALA A 77 -10.14 -11.70 3.98
N LEU A 78 -9.23 -10.89 3.42
CA LEU A 78 -8.07 -10.36 4.13
C LEU A 78 -8.19 -8.86 4.48
N LYS A 79 -9.17 -8.13 3.91
CA LYS A 79 -9.21 -6.67 4.02
C LYS A 79 -9.42 -6.21 5.46
N GLU A 80 -10.30 -6.88 6.20
CA GLU A 80 -10.60 -6.55 7.59
C GLU A 80 -9.36 -6.69 8.48
N GLU A 81 -8.69 -7.86 8.43
CA GLU A 81 -7.49 -8.11 9.22
C GLU A 81 -6.40 -7.07 8.94
N ILE A 82 -6.10 -6.81 7.66
CA ILE A 82 -5.08 -5.84 7.26
C ILE A 82 -5.46 -4.43 7.75
N ALA A 83 -6.74 -4.03 7.61
CA ALA A 83 -7.22 -2.71 8.02
C ALA A 83 -7.09 -2.52 9.53
N VAL A 84 -7.50 -3.53 10.32
CA VAL A 84 -7.41 -3.50 11.78
C VAL A 84 -5.95 -3.40 12.22
N VAL A 85 -5.06 -4.23 11.67
CA VAL A 85 -3.63 -4.21 12.04
C VAL A 85 -2.97 -2.88 11.63
N ALA A 86 -3.26 -2.36 10.44
CA ALA A 86 -2.75 -1.05 10.01
C ALA A 86 -3.19 0.07 10.95
N ALA A 87 -4.46 0.10 11.33
CA ALA A 87 -5.01 1.10 12.25
C ALA A 87 -4.40 0.98 13.66
N GLN A 88 -4.21 -0.24 14.17
CA GLN A 88 -3.51 -0.49 15.45
C GLN A 88 -2.06 0.01 15.43
N GLN A 89 -1.39 -0.09 14.27
CA GLN A 89 -0.05 0.46 14.03
C GLN A 89 -0.05 1.96 13.70
N LYS A 90 -1.18 2.65 13.94
CA LYS A 90 -1.37 4.09 13.74
C LYS A 90 -1.14 4.55 12.30
N LYS A 91 -1.38 3.67 11.32
CA LYS A 91 -1.40 4.05 9.90
C LYS A 91 -2.78 4.58 9.52
N HIS A 92 -2.82 5.55 8.62
CA HIS A 92 -4.07 5.88 7.93
C HIS A 92 -4.47 4.70 7.03
N VAL A 93 -5.78 4.42 6.91
CA VAL A 93 -6.26 3.24 6.18
C VAL A 93 -7.26 3.64 5.11
N LEU A 94 -7.02 3.21 3.88
CA LEU A 94 -7.94 3.30 2.76
C LEU A 94 -8.19 1.89 2.21
N VAL A 95 -9.44 1.46 2.13
CA VAL A 95 -9.79 0.08 1.76
C VAL A 95 -10.65 0.07 0.51
N ASP A 96 -10.26 -0.74 -0.50
CA ASP A 96 -11.08 -0.90 -1.70
C ASP A 96 -12.37 -1.63 -1.35
N LYS A 97 -13.47 -1.23 -2.00
CA LYS A 97 -14.76 -1.92 -1.94
C LYS A 97 -14.71 -3.34 -2.54
N PRO A 98 -15.62 -4.26 -2.17
CA PRO A 98 -16.49 -4.16 -1.01
C PRO A 98 -15.69 -4.34 0.29
N PHE A 99 -16.23 -3.77 1.37
CA PHE A 99 -15.82 -4.00 2.74
C PHE A 99 -17.06 -4.46 3.51
N TYR A 100 -16.99 -5.64 4.10
CA TYR A 100 -18.07 -6.26 4.86
C TYR A 100 -17.51 -6.86 6.13
#